data_AF-A0A1H7MCP2-F1
#
_entry.id   AF-A0A1H7MCP2-F1
#
_cell.length_a   1.000
_cell.length_b   1.000
_cell.length_c   1.000
_cell.angle_alpha   90.00
_cell.angle_beta   90.00
_cell.angle_gamma   90.00
#
_symmetry.space_group_name_H-M   'P 1'
#
loop_
_entity.id
_entity.type
_entity.pdbx_description
1 polymer ?
#
loop_
_entity_poly.entity_id
_entity_poly.type
_entity_poly.pdbx_seq_one_letter_code
_entity_poly.pdbx_strand_id
1 'polypeptide(L)'
;MTLTRILEGLEANTATGAQARGDARRGFLEWIFAMPGPVTAQMVRAALDEPAVHAAESDAARAFVECLQEACQVSLACPRRRDRIRALH
;
A
#
# COMPACT_ATOMS: atom_id res chain seq x y z
N MET A 1 11.27 -0.85 6.39
CA MET A 1 11.70 -1.49 5.14
C MET A 1 11.28 -0.64 3.95
N THR A 2 11.99 -0.72 2.83
CA THR A 2 11.64 0.00 1.60
C THR A 2 10.69 -0.82 0.74
N LEU A 3 9.87 -0.14 -0.06
CA LEU A 3 8.91 -0.76 -0.98
C LEU A 3 9.57 -1.81 -1.89
N THR A 4 10.72 -1.47 -2.48
CA THR A 4 11.48 -2.33 -3.39
C THR A 4 11.89 -3.65 -2.75
N ARG A 5 12.37 -3.62 -1.49
CA ARG A 5 12.80 -4.85 -0.79
C ARG A 5 11.63 -5.77 -0.46
N ILE A 6 10.46 -5.20 -0.19
CA ILE A 6 9.24 -5.98 0.05
C ILE A 6 8.81 -6.66 -1.24
N LEU A 7 8.81 -5.93 -2.36
CA LEU A 7 8.51 -6.50 -3.67
C LEU A 7 9.50 -7.59 -4.08
N GLU A 8 10.81 -7.38 -3.92
CA GLU A 8 11.82 -8.42 -4.19
C GLU A 8 11.58 -9.70 -3.37
N GLY A 9 11.21 -9.56 -2.09
CA GLY A 9 10.87 -10.70 -1.24
C GLY A 9 9.59 -11.42 -1.67
N LEU A 10 8.59 -10.68 -2.16
CA LEU A 10 7.34 -11.25 -2.68
C LEU A 10 7.54 -11.88 -4.07
N GLU A 11 8.44 -11.36 -4.90
CA GLU A 11 8.80 -11.97 -6.19
C GLU A 11 9.52 -13.32 -6.01
N ALA A 12 10.39 -13.41 -4.99
CA ALA A 12 11.03 -14.67 -4.63
C ALA A 12 10.07 -15.69 -3.96
N ASN A 13 8.86 -15.26 -3.60
CA ASN A 13 7.88 -16.10 -2.92
C ASN A 13 7.04 -16.91 -3.92
N THR A 14 7.03 -18.23 -3.76
CA THR A 14 6.23 -19.15 -4.60
C THR A 14 4.83 -19.42 -4.04
N ALA A 15 4.41 -18.68 -3.01
CA ALA A 15 3.06 -18.77 -2.47
C ALA A 15 2.03 -18.36 -3.52
N THR A 16 0.90 -19.05 -3.55
CA THR A 16 -0.22 -18.79 -4.46
C THR A 16 -1.52 -18.62 -3.68
N GLY A 17 -2.53 -18.03 -4.34
CA GLY A 17 -3.88 -17.90 -3.80
C GLY A 17 -3.94 -17.22 -2.42
N ALA A 18 -4.55 -17.87 -1.44
CA ALA A 18 -4.77 -17.30 -0.10
C ALA A 18 -3.45 -16.98 0.63
N GLN A 19 -2.41 -17.77 0.41
CA GLN A 19 -1.13 -17.58 1.07
C GLN A 19 -0.37 -16.39 0.48
N ALA A 20 -0.37 -16.26 -0.84
CA ALA A 20 0.14 -15.07 -1.55
C ALA A 20 -0.49 -13.78 -1.01
N ARG A 21 -1.82 -13.80 -0.81
CA ARG A 21 -2.55 -12.64 -0.27
C ARG A 21 -2.20 -12.35 1.19
N GLY A 22 -1.93 -13.38 1.99
CA GLY A 22 -1.47 -13.24 3.37
C GLY A 22 -0.09 -12.56 3.45
N ASP A 23 0.84 -13.01 2.62
CA ASP A 23 2.20 -12.48 2.56
C ASP A 23 2.22 -11.05 1.99
N ALA A 24 1.41 -10.78 0.96
CA ALA A 24 1.18 -9.45 0.43
C ALA A 24 0.67 -8.46 1.49
N ARG A 25 -0.37 -8.85 2.25
CA ARG A 25 -0.90 -8.02 3.34
C ARG A 25 0.12 -7.75 4.43
N ARG A 26 0.93 -8.76 4.77
CA ARG A 26 2.02 -8.58 5.74
C ARG A 26 3.03 -7.56 5.22
N GLY A 27 3.50 -7.70 3.98
CA GLY A 27 4.41 -6.75 3.36
C GLY A 27 3.83 -5.32 3.34
N PHE A 28 2.54 -5.18 3.06
CA PHE A 28 1.87 -3.87 3.08
C PHE A 28 1.87 -3.24 4.47
N LEU A 29 1.58 -4.02 5.52
CA LEU A 29 1.65 -3.53 6.90
C LEU A 29 3.09 -3.16 7.30
N GLU A 30 4.07 -3.96 6.92
CA GLU A 30 5.49 -3.66 7.17
C GLU A 30 5.92 -2.36 6.49
N TRP A 31 5.44 -2.11 5.27
CA TRP A 31 5.68 -0.86 4.57
C TRP A 31 5.02 0.32 5.31
N ILE A 32 3.74 0.21 5.70
CA ILE A 32 3.03 1.26 6.45
C ILE A 32 3.76 1.61 7.74
N PHE A 33 4.11 0.60 8.55
CA PHE A 33 4.74 0.82 9.85
C PHE A 33 6.19 1.31 9.75
N ALA A 34 6.83 1.16 8.59
CA ALA A 34 8.16 1.69 8.35
C ALA A 34 8.17 3.19 8.01
N MET A 35 7.03 3.79 7.66
CA MET A 35 6.97 5.20 7.29
C MET A 35 6.95 6.10 8.53
N PRO A 36 7.74 7.19 8.54
CA PRO A 36 7.68 8.16 9.62
C PRO A 36 6.41 9.00 9.47
N GLY A 37 5.38 8.64 10.23
CA GLY A 37 4.12 9.39 10.33
C GLY A 37 2.94 8.74 9.60
N PRO A 38 1.79 9.45 9.52
CA PRO A 38 0.58 8.90 8.94
C PRO A 38 0.75 8.65 7.44
N VAL A 39 0.43 7.43 7.01
CA VAL A 39 0.40 7.08 5.59
C VAL A 39 -0.77 7.81 4.92
N THR A 40 -0.46 8.58 3.87
CA THR A 40 -1.43 9.36 3.12
C THR A 40 -1.75 8.71 1.77
N ALA A 41 -2.91 9.05 1.21
CA ALA A 41 -3.29 8.63 -0.14
C ALA A 41 -2.22 8.99 -1.19
N GLN A 42 -1.56 10.14 -1.03
CA GLN A 42 -0.49 10.57 -1.93
C GLN A 42 0.74 9.67 -1.82
N MET A 43 1.10 9.21 -0.62
CA MET A 43 2.21 8.28 -0.43
C MET A 43 1.92 6.92 -1.06
N VAL A 44 0.69 6.42 -0.91
CA VAL A 44 0.26 5.18 -1.56
C VAL A 44 0.28 5.33 -3.08
N ARG A 45 -0.15 6.47 -3.61
CA ARG A 45 -0.10 6.75 -5.04
C ARG A 45 1.33 6.85 -5.58
N ALA A 46 2.22 7.50 -4.84
CA ALA A 46 3.63 7.55 -5.19
C ALA A 46 4.26 6.14 -5.19
N ALA A 47 3.88 5.28 -4.24
CA ALA A 47 4.30 3.89 -4.23
C ALA A 47 3.77 3.11 -5.45
N LEU A 48 2.54 3.40 -5.90
CA LEU A 48 1.96 2.76 -7.10
C LEU A 48 2.66 3.16 -8.41
N ASP A 49 3.28 4.34 -8.46
CA ASP A 49 4.01 4.84 -9.63
C ASP A 49 5.46 4.33 -9.70
N GLU A 50 5.91 3.53 -8.71
CA GLU A 50 7.26 2.96 -8.69
C GLU A 50 7.43 1.87 -9.76
N PRO A 51 8.54 1.86 -10.54
CA PRO A 51 8.77 0.86 -11.58
C PRO A 51 8.69 -0.59 -11.08
N ALA A 52 9.13 -0.83 -9.84
CA ALA A 52 9.07 -2.16 -9.21
C ALA A 52 7.63 -2.66 -9.02
N VAL A 53 6.66 -1.77 -8.82
CA VAL A 53 5.23 -2.14 -8.73
C VAL A 53 4.68 -2.56 -10.09
N HIS A 54 5.12 -1.90 -11.17
CA HIS A 54 4.72 -2.27 -12.53
C HIS A 54 5.35 -3.57 -13.01
N ALA A 55 6.51 -3.94 -12.46
CA ALA A 55 7.21 -5.18 -12.77
C ALA A 55 6.72 -6.40 -11.96
N ALA A 56 5.61 -6.27 -11.21
CA ALA A 56 5.11 -7.34 -10.35
C ALA A 56 4.61 -8.55 -11.16
N GLU A 57 5.30 -9.69 -11.07
CA GLU A 57 5.02 -10.92 -11.80
C GLU A 57 4.45 -12.01 -10.91
N SER A 58 4.98 -12.19 -9.70
CA SER A 58 4.51 -13.22 -8.78
C SER A 58 3.10 -12.93 -8.27
N ASP A 59 2.37 -13.99 -7.91
CA ASP A 59 1.02 -13.87 -7.31
C ASP A 59 1.05 -13.03 -6.03
N ALA A 60 2.10 -13.17 -5.23
CA ALA A 60 2.26 -12.42 -3.98
C ALA A 60 2.59 -10.93 -4.23
N ALA A 61 3.43 -10.63 -5.21
CA ALA A 61 3.73 -9.26 -5.60
C ALA A 61 2.50 -8.56 -6.18
N ARG A 62 1.74 -9.24 -7.06
CA ARG A 62 0.48 -8.72 -7.61
C ARG A 62 -0.56 -8.46 -6.53
N ALA A 63 -0.74 -9.40 -5.60
CA ALA A 63 -1.64 -9.21 -4.47
C ALA A 63 -1.23 -8.03 -3.57
N PHE A 64 0.07 -7.71 -3.50
CA PHE A 64 0.55 -6.53 -2.79
C PHE A 64 0.20 -5.24 -3.53
N VAL A 65 0.33 -5.21 -4.87
CA VAL A 65 -0.14 -4.09 -5.70
C VAL A 65 -1.64 -3.86 -5.51
N GLU A 66 -2.44 -4.92 -5.48
CA GLU A 66 -3.89 -4.84 -5.19
C GLU A 66 -4.15 -4.19 -3.82
N CYS A 67 -3.37 -4.55 -2.78
CA CYS A 67 -3.49 -3.92 -1.46
C CYS A 67 -3.23 -2.40 -1.52
N LEU A 68 -2.24 -1.96 -2.29
CA LEU A 68 -1.95 -0.53 -2.50
C LEU A 68 -3.11 0.16 -3.24
N GLN A 69 -3.68 -0.47 -4.26
CA GLN A 69 -4.82 0.06 -5.00
C GLN A 69 -6.07 0.20 -4.12
N GLU A 70 -6.39 -0.84 -3.33
CA GLU A 70 -7.48 -0.81 -2.35
C GLU A 70 -7.30 0.34 -1.34
N ALA A 71 -6.09 0.50 -0.80
CA ALA A 71 -5.78 1.58 0.14
C ALA A 71 -5.91 2.98 -0.49
N CYS A 72 -5.54 3.13 -1.76
CA CYS A 72 -5.72 4.38 -2.51
C CYS A 72 -7.21 4.71 -2.71
N GLN A 73 -8.05 3.71 -3.04
CA GLN A 73 -9.49 3.89 -3.24
C GLN A 73 -10.23 4.24 -1.94
N VAL A 74 -9.94 3.54 -0.84
CA VAL A 74 -10.56 3.81 0.47
C VAL A 74 -10.22 5.22 0.96
N SER A 75 -8.98 5.67 0.71
CA SER A 75 -8.56 7.02 1.09
C SER A 75 -9.27 8.13 0.30
N LEU A 76 -9.72 7.85 -0.92
CA LEU A 76 -10.52 8.78 -1.73
C LEU A 76 -12.00 8.78 -1.31
N ALA A 77 -12.52 7.64 -0.85
CA ALA A 77 -13.90 7.48 -0.43
C ALA A 77 -14.21 8.13 0.93
N CYS A 78 -13.21 8.28 1.81
CA CYS A 78 -13.37 9.02 3.05
C CYS A 78 -13.33 10.53 2.79
N PRO A 79 -14.45 11.27 2.94
CA PRO A 79 -14.41 12.71 2.89
C PRO A 79 -13.54 13.17 4.05
N ARG A 80 -12.42 13.82 3.76
CA ARG A 80 -11.66 14.60 4.75
C ARG A 80 -12.68 15.39 5.56
N ARG A 81 -12.86 15.07 6.84
CA ARG A 81 -13.61 15.91 7.78
C ARG A 81 -12.93 17.28 7.72
N ARG A 82 -13.51 18.17 6.92
CA ARG A 82 -13.13 19.56 6.82
C ARG A 82 -13.48 20.10 8.19
N ASP A 83 -12.48 20.27 9.05
CA ASP A 83 -12.62 20.97 10.32
C ASP A 83 -13.24 22.33 10.01
N ARG A 84 -14.56 22.39 10.15
CA ARG A 84 -15.28 23.66 10.26
C ARG A 84 -14.94 24.17 11.64
N ILE A 85 -13.77 24.80 11.74
CA ILE A 85 -13.55 25.83 12.74
C ILE A 85 -14.53 26.94 12.37
N ARG A 86 -15.76 26.79 12.86
CA ARG A 86 -16.77 27.83 12.83
C ARG A 86 -16.29 28.83 13.86
N ALA A 87 -15.66 29.90 13.36
CA ALA A 87 -15.27 31.04 14.16
C ALA A 87 -16.44 31.44 15.07
N LEU A 88 -16.20 31.40 16.37
CA LEU A 88 -17.01 32.10 17.36
C LEU A 88 -16.81 33.60 17.12
N HIS A 89 -17.88 34.28 16.73
CA HIS A 89 -18.07 35.71 16.88
C HIS A 89 -19.55 35.99 17.09
#